data_AF-A0A946IWI4-F1
#
_entry.id   AF-A0A946IWI4-F1
#
_cell.length_a   1.000
_cell.length_b   1.000
_cell.length_c   1.000
_cell.angle_alpha   90.00
_cell.angle_beta   90.00
_cell.angle_gamma   90.00
#
_symmetry.space_group_name_H-M   'P 1'
#
loop_
_entity.id
_entity.type
_entity.pdbx_description
1 polymer ?
#
loop_
_entity_poly.entity_id
_entity_poly.type
_entity_poly.pdbx_seq_one_letter_code
_entity_poly.pdbx_strand_id
1 'polypeptide(L)'
;VSNLSFMILAMVGKSYPLMIFTIAFENLAGGMGTAAFVAFLMILCDHRFTATQFALLSALASLGRVFVGPLSGVLVDEMGWATFFFSTFLFALPGLILLWFMKEVVESTEKEPAAL
;
A
#
# COMPACT_ATOMS: atom_id res chain seq x y z
N VAL A 1 5.59 -5.63 -3.74
CA VAL A 1 6.62 -5.98 -4.75
C VAL A 1 7.97 -5.37 -4.39
N SER A 2 8.02 -4.08 -4.05
CA SER A 2 9.25 -3.40 -3.62
C SER A 2 9.88 -3.93 -2.32
N ASN A 3 9.08 -4.50 -1.40
CA ASN A 3 9.58 -5.26 -0.25
C ASN A 3 10.55 -6.40 -0.63
N LEU A 4 10.40 -7.05 -1.80
CA LEU A 4 11.39 -8.05 -2.25
C LEU A 4 12.73 -7.41 -2.60
N SER A 5 12.74 -6.20 -3.17
CA SER A 5 13.98 -5.48 -3.47
C SER A 5 14.75 -5.16 -2.19
N PHE A 6 14.05 -4.79 -1.11
CA PHE A 6 14.64 -4.63 0.22
C PHE A 6 15.14 -5.94 0.83
N MET A 7 14.42 -7.04 0.62
CA MET A 7 14.88 -8.38 1.04
C MET A 7 16.20 -8.76 0.35
N ILE A 8 16.33 -8.50 -0.95
CA ILE A 8 17.57 -8.75 -1.71
C ILE A 8 18.69 -7.84 -1.20
N LEU A 9 18.41 -6.56 -0.93
CA LEU A 9 19.38 -5.63 -0.35
C LEU A 9 19.87 -6.10 1.03
N ALA A 10 18.98 -6.63 1.86
CA ALA A 10 19.32 -7.18 3.17
C ALA A 10 20.22 -8.42 3.10
N MET A 11 20.09 -9.25 2.04
CA MET A 11 20.93 -10.44 1.85
C MET A 11 22.27 -10.14 1.19
N VAL A 12 22.34 -9.21 0.24
CA VAL A 12 23.56 -8.88 -0.54
C VAL A 12 24.53 -8.02 0.29
N GLY A 13 24.05 -7.30 1.29
CA GLY A 13 24.87 -6.42 2.11
C GLY A 13 25.14 -5.06 1.47
N LYS A 14 26.31 -4.46 1.73
CA LYS A 14 26.60 -3.04 1.45
C LYS A 14 26.87 -2.78 -0.05
N SER A 15 25.81 -2.67 -0.85
CA SER A 15 25.87 -2.33 -2.28
C SER A 15 25.13 -1.03 -2.58
N TYR A 16 25.87 0.04 -2.88
CA TYR A 16 25.29 1.37 -3.21
C TYR A 16 24.39 1.37 -4.45
N PRO A 17 24.73 0.70 -5.57
CA PRO A 17 23.86 0.67 -6.75
C PRO A 17 22.53 -0.02 -6.48
N LEU A 18 22.55 -1.12 -5.72
CA LEU A 18 21.36 -1.88 -5.37
C LEU A 18 20.44 -1.09 -4.42
N MET A 19 21.02 -0.33 -3.49
CA MET A 19 20.29 0.57 -2.61
C MET A 19 19.55 1.66 -3.39
N ILE A 20 20.23 2.32 -4.35
CA ILE A 20 19.62 3.37 -5.18
C ILE A 20 18.44 2.79 -5.98
N PHE A 21 18.63 1.63 -6.61
CA PHE A 21 17.57 0.96 -7.36
C PHE A 21 16.37 0.60 -6.46
N THR A 22 16.64 0.04 -5.29
CA THR A 22 15.60 -0.37 -4.33
C THR A 22 14.78 0.83 -3.86
N ILE A 23 15.43 1.94 -3.52
CA ILE A 23 14.75 3.17 -3.08
C ILE A 23 13.96 3.80 -4.22
N ALA A 24 14.52 3.86 -5.44
CA ALA A 24 13.82 4.40 -6.60
C ALA A 24 12.56 3.57 -6.91
N PHE A 25 12.68 2.24 -6.87
CA PHE A 25 11.56 1.33 -7.09
C PHE A 25 10.49 1.43 -6.00
N GLU A 26 10.89 1.58 -4.73
CA GLU A 26 9.97 1.82 -3.61
C GLU A 26 9.21 3.13 -3.78
N ASN A 27 9.88 4.21 -4.16
CA ASN A 27 9.21 5.51 -4.36
C ASN A 27 8.22 5.45 -5.52
N LEU A 28 8.56 4.75 -6.61
CA LEU A 28 7.66 4.55 -7.74
C LEU A 28 6.43 3.73 -7.32
N ALA A 29 6.65 2.60 -6.64
CA ALA A 29 5.58 1.74 -6.14
C ALA A 29 4.69 2.46 -5.11
N GLY A 30 5.29 3.22 -4.19
CA GLY A 30 4.60 4.01 -3.19
C GLY A 30 3.76 5.14 -3.79
N GLY A 31 4.27 5.81 -4.83
CA GLY A 31 3.52 6.80 -5.59
C GLY A 31 2.29 6.21 -6.29
N MET A 32 2.47 5.10 -7.01
CA MET A 32 1.36 4.38 -7.66
C MET A 32 0.33 3.88 -6.64
N GLY A 33 0.78 3.32 -5.52
CA GLY A 33 -0.10 2.84 -4.46
C GLY A 33 -0.92 3.96 -3.83
N THR A 34 -0.33 5.12 -3.60
CA THR A 34 -1.03 6.29 -3.04
C THR A 34 -2.09 6.81 -4.01
N ALA A 35 -1.76 6.93 -5.30
CA ALA A 35 -2.72 7.37 -6.32
C ALA A 35 -3.91 6.39 -6.44
N ALA A 36 -3.63 5.09 -6.50
CA ALA A 36 -4.67 4.06 -6.54
C ALA A 36 -5.54 4.07 -5.28
N PHE A 37 -4.93 4.27 -4.10
CA PHE A 37 -5.66 4.35 -2.83
C PHE A 37 -6.59 5.56 -2.78
N VAL A 38 -6.12 6.74 -3.20
CA VAL A 38 -6.95 7.95 -3.25
C VAL A 38 -8.10 7.78 -4.24
N ALA A 39 -7.86 7.19 -5.43
CA ALA A 39 -8.91 6.86 -6.39
C ALA A 39 -9.97 5.91 -5.80
N PHE A 40 -9.53 4.86 -5.10
CA PHE A 40 -10.43 3.94 -4.41
C PHE A 40 -11.28 4.65 -3.35
N LEU A 41 -10.68 5.52 -2.53
CA LEU A 41 -11.43 6.32 -1.55
C LEU A 41 -12.46 7.23 -2.21
N MET A 42 -12.14 7.84 -3.36
CA MET A 42 -13.08 8.67 -4.11
C MET A 42 -14.29 7.87 -4.61
N ILE A 43 -14.08 6.64 -5.06
CA ILE A 43 -15.18 5.73 -5.49
C ILE A 43 -16.11 5.37 -4.33
N LEU A 44 -15.59 5.28 -3.10
CA LEU A 44 -16.40 4.97 -1.91
C LEU A 44 -17.17 6.17 -1.35
N CYS A 45 -16.84 7.40 -1.74
CA CYS A 45 -17.49 8.60 -1.21
C CYS A 45 -18.73 8.98 -2.03
N ASP A 46 -19.88 9.17 -1.36
CA ASP A 46 -21.11 9.67 -2.00
C ASP A 46 -20.99 11.18 -2.28
N HIS A 47 -21.41 11.62 -3.48
CA HIS A 47 -21.32 13.00 -3.96
C HIS A 47 -21.87 14.05 -2.97
N ARG A 48 -22.85 13.67 -2.15
CA ARG A 48 -23.55 14.58 -1.22
C ARG A 48 -22.78 14.90 0.07
N PHE A 49 -21.84 14.04 0.50
CA PHE A 49 -21.06 14.22 1.74
C PHE A 49 -19.56 13.87 1.57
N THR A 50 -19.03 14.06 0.36
CA THR A 50 -17.67 13.64 -0.04
C THR A 50 -16.56 14.10 0.90
N ALA A 51 -16.59 15.35 1.36
CA ALA A 51 -15.53 15.93 2.19
C ALA A 51 -15.37 15.22 3.55
N THR A 52 -16.48 14.88 4.22
CA THR A 52 -16.44 14.24 5.54
C THR A 52 -16.14 12.75 5.44
N GLN A 53 -16.69 12.05 4.44
CA GLN A 53 -16.42 10.63 4.23
C GLN A 53 -14.96 10.39 3.81
N PHE A 54 -14.42 11.23 2.92
CA PHE A 54 -13.03 11.16 2.53
C PHE A 54 -12.09 11.43 3.71
N ALA A 55 -12.42 12.43 4.54
CA ALA A 55 -11.64 12.74 5.74
C ALA A 55 -11.66 11.58 6.75
N LEU A 56 -12.82 10.95 6.99
CA LEU A 56 -12.95 9.80 7.89
C LEU A 56 -12.20 8.57 7.37
N LEU A 57 -12.34 8.24 6.10
CA LEU A 57 -11.63 7.11 5.47
C LEU A 57 -10.11 7.34 5.45
N SER A 58 -9.67 8.56 5.15
CA SER A 58 -8.26 8.94 5.20
C SER A 58 -7.69 8.91 6.62
N ALA A 59 -8.48 9.36 7.61
CA ALA A 59 -8.09 9.28 9.02
C ALA A 59 -7.94 7.82 9.48
N LEU A 60 -8.89 6.95 9.11
CA LEU A 60 -8.83 5.52 9.41
C LEU A 60 -7.60 4.85 8.77
N ALA A 61 -7.29 5.20 7.53
CA ALA A 61 -6.09 4.72 6.84
C ALA A 61 -4.78 5.22 7.47
N SER A 62 -4.81 6.43 8.04
CA SER A 62 -3.68 6.98 8.80
C SER A 62 -3.43 6.20 10.09
N LEU A 63 -4.49 5.84 10.82
CA LEU A 63 -4.38 5.04 12.04
C LEU A 63 -3.67 3.71 11.78
N GLY A 64 -4.02 3.00 10.71
CA GLY A 64 -3.35 1.76 10.32
C GLY A 64 -1.82 1.93 10.16
N ARG A 65 -1.39 3.01 9.50
CA ARG A 65 0.05 3.33 9.36
C ARG A 65 0.72 3.65 10.70
N VAL A 66 0.04 4.38 11.59
CA VAL A 66 0.58 4.76 12.90
C VAL A 66 0.82 3.55 13.79
N PHE A 67 -0.05 2.53 13.75
CA PHE A 67 0.17 1.31 14.55
C PHE A 67 1.25 0.42 13.94
N VAL A 68 1.25 0.23 12.62
CA VAL A 68 2.20 -0.67 11.94
C VAL A 68 3.65 -0.17 12.05
N GLY A 69 3.88 1.15 12.09
CA GLY A 69 5.22 1.75 12.21
C GLY A 69 6.02 1.26 13.43
N PRO A 70 5.59 1.54 14.68
CA PRO A 70 6.29 1.09 15.89
C PRO A 70 6.36 -0.44 16.01
N LEU A 71 5.29 -1.14 15.60
CA LEU A 71 5.26 -2.61 15.57
C LEU A 71 6.37 -3.18 14.68
N SER A 72 6.63 -2.56 13.53
CA SER A 72 7.67 -3.02 12.61
C SER A 72 9.07 -3.00 13.21
N GLY A 73 9.40 -2.02 14.05
CA GLY A 73 10.71 -1.94 14.73
C GLY A 73 10.94 -3.12 15.67
N VAL A 74 9.96 -3.41 16.53
CA VAL A 74 10.04 -4.55 17.47
C VAL A 74 10.08 -5.89 16.73
N LEU A 75 9.31 -6.02 15.65
CA LEU A 75 9.30 -7.22 14.80
C LEU A 75 10.63 -7.47 14.09
N VAL A 76 11.31 -6.41 13.64
CA VAL A 76 12.62 -6.52 12.99
C VAL A 76 13.71 -6.90 13.98
N ASP A 77 13.67 -6.39 15.22
CA ASP A 77 14.64 -6.74 16.26
C ASP A 77 14.62 -8.24 16.62
N GLU A 78 13.45 -8.87 16.59
CA GLU A 78 13.27 -10.29 16.90
C GLU A 78 13.49 -11.22 15.67
N MET A 79 13.09 -10.79 14.46
CA MET A 79 12.98 -11.68 13.28
C MET A 79 14.01 -11.42 12.18
N GLY A 80 14.70 -10.27 12.25
CA GLY A 80 15.63 -9.80 11.24
C GLY A 80 14.98 -9.20 9.98
N TRP A 81 15.74 -8.34 9.29
CA TRP A 81 15.27 -7.57 8.14
C TRP A 81 14.74 -8.42 6.97
N ALA A 82 15.41 -9.51 6.62
CA ALA A 82 15.01 -10.33 5.47
C ALA A 82 13.65 -11.01 5.69
N THR A 83 13.45 -11.63 6.87
CA THR A 83 12.19 -12.30 7.24
C THR A 83 11.05 -11.30 7.37
N PHE A 84 11.32 -10.10 7.89
CA PHE A 84 10.35 -9.02 7.99
C PHE A 84 9.86 -8.55 6.60
N PHE A 85 10.77 -8.26 5.67
CA PHE A 85 10.37 -7.85 4.31
C PHE A 85 9.63 -8.95 3.54
N PHE A 86 9.95 -10.22 3.81
CA PHE A 86 9.20 -11.34 3.23
C PHE A 86 7.79 -11.46 3.81
N SER A 87 7.63 -11.32 5.12
CA SER A 87 6.31 -11.41 5.77
C SER A 87 5.41 -10.25 5.35
N THR A 88 5.92 -9.02 5.24
CA THR A 88 5.15 -7.87 4.75
C THR A 88 4.71 -8.06 3.30
N PHE A 89 5.54 -8.68 2.46
CA PHE A 89 5.14 -9.05 1.10
C PHE A 89 3.98 -10.06 1.12
N LEU A 90 4.04 -11.07 2.00
CA LEU A 90 2.97 -12.08 2.14
C LEU A 90 1.67 -11.44 2.64
N PHE A 91 1.73 -10.52 3.59
CA PHE A 91 0.57 -9.76 4.07
C PHE A 91 -0.02 -8.81 3.01
N ALA A 92 0.76 -8.37 2.02
CA ALA A 92 0.26 -7.57 0.92
C ALA A 92 -0.55 -8.38 -0.11
N LEU A 93 -0.30 -9.69 -0.25
CA LEU A 93 -1.02 -10.55 -1.19
C LEU A 93 -2.54 -10.61 -0.96
N PRO A 94 -3.08 -10.83 0.25
CA PRO A 94 -4.53 -10.85 0.44
C PRO A 94 -5.19 -9.52 0.08
N GLY A 95 -4.52 -8.39 0.31
CA GLY A 95 -5.01 -7.08 -0.13
C GLY A 95 -5.10 -6.95 -1.65
N LEU A 96 -4.07 -7.42 -2.38
CA LEU A 96 -4.08 -7.43 -3.84
C LEU A 96 -5.13 -8.39 -4.41
N ILE A 97 -5.32 -9.55 -3.78
CA ILE A 97 -6.35 -10.52 -4.16
C ILE A 97 -7.74 -9.92 -3.99
N LEU A 98 -8.01 -9.26 -2.86
CA LEU A 98 -9.28 -8.57 -2.61
C LEU A 98 -9.55 -7.50 -3.67
N LEU A 99 -8.54 -6.68 -4.00
CA LEU A 99 -8.61 -5.67 -5.06
C LEU A 99 -8.92 -6.30 -6.42
N TRP A 100 -8.31 -7.45 -6.73
CA TRP A 100 -8.56 -8.17 -7.98
C TRP A 100 -10.01 -8.66 -8.09
N PHE A 101 -10.59 -9.16 -6.98
CA PHE A 101 -12.01 -9.49 -6.92
C PHE A 101 -12.93 -8.27 -7.03
N MET A 102 -12.53 -7.13 -6.45
CA MET A 102 -13.31 -5.89 -6.51
C MET A 102 -13.17 -5.13 -7.85
N LYS A 103 -12.32 -5.60 -8.76
CA LYS A 103 -12.09 -4.96 -10.06
C LYS A 103 -13.38 -4.78 -10.86
N GLU A 104 -14.27 -5.78 -10.85
CA GLU A 104 -15.56 -5.71 -11.56
C GLU A 104 -16.50 -4.64 -10.96
N VAL A 105 -16.46 -4.45 -9.64
CA VAL A 105 -17.26 -3.42 -8.96
C VAL A 105 -16.73 -2.02 -9.29
N VAL A 106 -15.41 -1.84 -9.30
CA VAL A 106 -14.77 -0.57 -9.70
C VAL A 106 -15.09 -0.21 -11.16
N GLU A 107 -15.00 -1.18 -12.07
CA GLU A 107 -15.35 -0.98 -13.50
C GLU A 107 -16.84 -0.65 -13.69
N SER A 108 -17.73 -1.14 -12.80
CA SER A 108 -19.16 -0.82 -12.87
C SER A 108 -19.47 0.63 -12.50
N THR A 109 -18.76 1.20 -11.52
CA THR A 109 -18.91 2.61 -11.13
C THR A 109 -18.32 3.58 -12.16
N GLU A 110 -17.29 3.16 -12.91
CA GLU A 110 -16.70 3.97 -13.99
C GLU A 110 -17.59 4.04 -15.24
N LYS A 111 -18.40 3.00 -15.48
CA LYS A 111 -19.34 2.92 -16.62
C LYS A 111 -20.67 3.64 -16.40
N GLU A 112 -21.00 4.01 -15.17
CA GLU A 112 -22.15 4.84 -14.87
C GLU A 112 -21.65 6.28 -14.65
N PRO A 113 -21.49 7.09 -15.72
CA PRO A 113 -21.20 8.51 -15.55
C PRO A 113 -22.44 9.13 -14.93
N ALA A 114 -22.46 9.25 -13.60
CA ALA A 114 -23.40 10.05 -12.82
C ALA A 114 -24.73 10.25 -13.56
N ALA A 115 -25.47 9.16 -13.78
CA ALA A 115 -26.78 9.27 -14.41
C ALA A 115 -27.73 9.82 -13.33
N LEU A 116 -27.96 11.13 -13.45
CA LEU A 116 -28.98 11.99 -12.81
C LEU A 116 -28.53 12.77 -11.56
#